data_AF-A0A7S0XY44-F1
#
_entry.id   AF-A0A7S0XY44-F1
#
_cell.length_a   1.000
_cell.length_b   1.000
_cell.length_c   1.000
_cell.angle_alpha   90.00
_cell.angle_beta   90.00
_cell.angle_gamma   90.00
#
_symmetry.space_group_name_H-M   'P 1'
#
loop_
_entity.id
_entity.type
_entity.pdbx_description
1 polymer ?
#
loop_
_entity_poly.entity_id
_entity_poly.type
_entity_poly.pdbx_seq_one_letter_code
_entity_poly.pdbx_strand_id
1 'polypeptide(L)'
;SGKGIIQGPSNRVAVQPIPPDAKHPAAGQWGLVAAANLFPGEHVIDYVGRVSTMDAAEPDSEYVAELCPGIVIDAAREGGQARFINDFHGTGKMPNVRFERRVEASGEHRLGVHVMKRKIRK
;
A
#
# COMPACT_ATOMS: atom_id res chain seq x y z
N SER A 1 9.44 -5.31 -24.42
CA SER A 1 8.10 -5.89 -24.17
C SER A 1 8.11 -6.56 -22.81
N GLY A 2 7.97 -5.78 -21.73
CA GLY A 2 7.80 -6.33 -20.39
C GLY A 2 6.31 -6.44 -20.13
N LYS A 3 5.78 -7.64 -19.96
CA LYS A 3 4.40 -7.81 -19.50
C LYS A 3 4.32 -7.18 -18.10
N GLY A 4 3.62 -6.06 -17.99
CA GLY A 4 3.20 -5.52 -16.70
C GLY A 4 2.27 -6.56 -16.08
N ILE A 5 2.80 -7.44 -15.24
CA ILE A 5 2.00 -8.34 -14.40
C ILE A 5 1.78 -7.57 -13.11
N ILE A 6 0.54 -7.49 -12.62
CA ILE A 6 0.28 -6.97 -11.28
C ILE A 6 1.19 -7.73 -10.32
N GLN A 7 2.04 -7.02 -9.58
CA GLN A 7 2.83 -7.71 -8.56
C GLN A 7 1.89 -8.08 -7.41
N GLY A 8 1.37 -9.30 -7.49
CA GLY A 8 0.54 -9.96 -6.49
C GLY A 8 1.32 -10.24 -5.20
N PRO A 9 0.94 -11.26 -4.42
CA PRO A 9 1.53 -11.47 -3.10
C PRO A 9 3.07 -11.49 -3.17
N SER A 10 3.67 -10.65 -2.34
CA SER A 10 5.12 -10.42 -2.32
C SER A 10 5.70 -11.15 -1.12
N ASN A 11 6.66 -12.05 -1.36
CA ASN A 11 7.39 -12.76 -0.30
C ASN A 11 8.34 -11.83 0.49
N ARG A 12 8.46 -10.56 0.07
CA ARG A 12 9.28 -9.54 0.74
C ARG A 12 8.49 -8.82 1.84
N VAL A 13 7.20 -9.10 1.97
CA VAL A 13 6.33 -8.60 3.03
C VAL A 13 5.52 -9.72 3.67
N ALA A 14 5.12 -9.51 4.91
CA ALA A 14 4.23 -10.39 5.65
C ALA A 14 3.13 -9.58 6.34
N VAL A 15 1.96 -10.19 6.49
CA VAL A 15 0.87 -9.63 7.29
C VAL A 15 0.96 -10.24 8.68
N GLN A 16 1.09 -9.40 9.70
CA GLN A 16 1.29 -9.82 11.09
C GLN A 16 0.39 -9.02 12.03
N PRO A 17 -0.06 -9.60 13.16
CA PRO A 17 -0.79 -8.85 14.16
C PRO A 17 0.15 -7.83 14.81
N ILE A 18 -0.36 -6.63 15.06
CA ILE A 18 0.31 -5.60 15.85
C ILE A 18 -0.07 -5.82 17.31
N PRO A 19 0.91 -6.00 18.22
CA PRO A 19 0.61 -6.26 19.63
C PRO A 19 -0.33 -5.19 20.23
N PRO A 20 -1.34 -5.58 21.04
CA PRO A 20 -2.28 -4.64 21.66
C PRO A 20 -1.61 -3.62 22.59
N ASP A 21 -0.45 -3.94 23.14
CA ASP A 21 0.36 -3.10 24.02
C ASP A 21 1.36 -2.20 23.25
N ALA A 22 1.38 -2.28 21.92
CA ALA A 22 2.22 -1.41 21.10
C ALA A 22 1.81 0.06 21.27
N LYS A 23 2.79 0.95 21.38
CA LYS A 23 2.58 2.40 21.25
C LYS A 23 2.41 2.76 19.76
N HIS A 24 1.34 2.25 19.15
CA HIS A 24 1.02 2.38 17.73
C HIS A 24 -0.50 2.55 17.57
N PRO A 25 -1.00 3.48 16.73
CA PRO A 25 -2.44 3.68 16.51
C PRO A 25 -3.17 2.42 16.03
N ALA A 26 -2.49 1.56 15.27
CA ALA A 26 -3.02 0.27 14.83
C ALA A 26 -2.75 -0.90 15.82
N ALA A 27 -2.54 -0.62 17.12
CA ALA A 27 -2.40 -1.67 18.12
C ALA A 27 -3.64 -2.57 18.16
N GLY A 28 -3.44 -3.89 18.17
CA GLY A 28 -4.53 -4.87 18.09
C GLY A 28 -5.09 -5.09 16.67
N GLN A 29 -4.61 -4.35 15.67
CA GLN A 29 -4.93 -4.57 14.26
C GLN A 29 -3.86 -5.43 13.57
N TRP A 30 -4.03 -5.69 12.27
CA TRP A 30 -3.02 -6.33 11.44
C TRP A 30 -2.19 -5.29 10.69
N GLY A 31 -0.93 -5.60 10.44
CA GLY A 31 -0.01 -4.70 9.73
C GLY A 31 0.82 -5.42 8.68
N LEU A 32 1.17 -4.69 7.62
CA LEU A 32 2.14 -5.11 6.63
C LEU A 32 3.56 -4.80 7.11
N VAL A 33 4.38 -5.83 7.27
CA VAL A 33 5.78 -5.72 7.70
C VAL A 33 6.72 -6.25 6.63
N ALA A 34 7.96 -5.76 6.63
CA ALA A 34 9.01 -6.29 5.76
C ALA A 34 9.40 -7.71 6.21
N ALA A 35 9.49 -8.64 5.26
CA ALA A 35 9.96 -10.02 5.44
C ALA A 35 11.34 -10.25 4.80
N ALA A 36 11.91 -9.23 4.16
CA ALA A 36 13.25 -9.23 3.58
C ALA A 36 13.87 -7.82 3.68
N ASN A 37 15.16 -7.72 3.40
CA ASN A 37 15.82 -6.42 3.24
C ASN A 37 15.27 -5.70 2.00
N LEU A 38 14.76 -4.48 2.19
CA LEU A 38 14.23 -3.62 1.12
C LEU A 38 15.16 -2.41 0.89
N PHE A 39 15.36 -2.05 -0.37
CA PHE A 39 16.22 -0.95 -0.77
C PHE A 39 15.43 0.37 -0.93
N PRO A 40 16.07 1.54 -0.74
CA PRO A 40 15.41 2.83 -0.97
C PRO A 40 14.85 2.96 -2.39
N GLY A 41 13.57 3.32 -2.51
CA GLY A 41 12.89 3.45 -3.81
C GLY A 41 12.39 2.14 -4.43
N GLU A 42 12.72 1.00 -3.84
CA GLU A 42 12.29 -0.32 -4.31
C GLU A 42 10.76 -0.43 -4.35
N HIS A 43 10.21 -1.01 -5.42
CA HIS A 43 8.80 -1.41 -5.50
C HIS A 43 8.60 -2.69 -4.69
N VAL A 44 7.62 -2.68 -3.80
CA VAL A 44 7.39 -3.76 -2.83
C VAL A 44 6.24 -4.67 -3.25
N ILE A 45 5.11 -4.06 -3.58
CA ILE A 45 3.84 -4.72 -3.95
C ILE A 45 2.90 -3.69 -4.59
N ASP A 46 1.95 -4.11 -5.42
CA ASP A 46 0.88 -3.23 -5.90
C ASP A 46 -0.30 -3.19 -4.91
N TYR A 47 -0.89 -2.01 -4.72
CA TYR A 47 -2.16 -1.84 -4.04
C TYR A 47 -3.27 -2.21 -5.01
N VAL A 48 -4.01 -3.26 -4.68
CA VAL A 48 -5.02 -3.86 -5.56
C VAL A 48 -6.34 -4.00 -4.83
N GLY A 49 -7.41 -3.92 -5.60
CA GLY A 49 -8.77 -4.12 -5.13
C GLY A 49 -9.77 -3.78 -6.21
N ARG A 50 -11.02 -3.51 -5.82
CA ARG A 50 -12.07 -3.14 -6.77
C ARG A 50 -11.79 -1.73 -7.31
N VAL A 51 -11.78 -1.60 -8.63
CA VAL A 51 -11.66 -0.28 -9.30
C VAL A 51 -13.06 0.30 -9.48
N SER A 52 -13.27 1.51 -8.97
CA SER A 52 -14.57 2.19 -9.07
C SER A 52 -14.39 3.71 -9.09
N THR A 53 -15.48 4.46 -9.26
CA THR A 53 -15.52 5.87 -8.86
C THR A 53 -15.58 5.97 -7.33
N MET A 54 -15.27 7.15 -6.78
CA MET A 54 -15.36 7.40 -5.34
C MET A 54 -16.78 7.14 -4.80
N ASP A 55 -17.80 7.62 -5.52
CA ASP A 55 -19.21 7.48 -5.12
C ASP A 55 -19.72 6.02 -5.13
N ALA A 56 -18.99 5.13 -5.81
CA ALA A 56 -19.30 3.70 -5.90
C ALA A 56 -18.39 2.82 -5.01
N ALA A 57 -17.46 3.43 -4.27
CA ALA A 57 -16.71 2.71 -3.24
C ALA A 57 -17.64 2.31 -2.08
N GLU A 58 -17.24 1.30 -1.30
CA GLU A 58 -18.05 0.87 -0.18
C GLU A 58 -18.19 2.00 0.86
N PRO A 59 -19.40 2.26 1.38
CA PRO A 59 -19.60 3.26 2.42
C PRO A 59 -18.66 3.03 3.61
N ASP A 60 -18.04 4.10 4.09
CA ASP A 60 -17.11 4.09 5.23
C ASP A 60 -15.85 3.21 5.04
N SER A 61 -15.50 2.84 3.80
CA SER A 61 -14.27 2.09 3.53
C SER A 61 -13.03 2.92 3.86
N GLU A 62 -12.24 2.44 4.82
CA GLU A 62 -10.91 2.97 5.16
C GLU A 62 -9.81 2.46 4.19
N TYR A 63 -10.18 1.66 3.19
CA TYR A 63 -9.26 0.98 2.26
C TYR A 63 -9.28 1.57 0.84
N VAL A 64 -9.68 2.84 0.72
CA VAL A 64 -9.80 3.54 -0.56
C VAL A 64 -8.51 4.30 -0.86
N ALA A 65 -7.96 4.09 -2.05
CA ALA A 65 -6.80 4.82 -2.54
C ALA A 65 -7.02 5.32 -3.98
N GLU A 66 -6.74 6.59 -4.24
CA GLU A 66 -6.92 7.19 -5.56
C GLU A 66 -5.88 6.68 -6.58
N LEU A 67 -6.36 6.01 -7.62
CA LEU A 67 -5.56 5.46 -8.72
C LEU A 67 -5.22 6.53 -9.76
N CYS A 68 -6.24 7.28 -10.19
CA CYS A 68 -6.14 8.45 -11.05
C CYS A 68 -7.34 9.37 -10.80
N PRO A 69 -7.38 10.61 -11.33
CA PRO A 69 -8.43 11.55 -11.01
C PRO A 69 -9.84 10.96 -11.24
N GLY A 70 -10.63 10.88 -10.17
CA GLY A 70 -12.00 10.35 -10.20
C GLY A 70 -12.14 8.82 -10.14
N ILE A 71 -11.02 8.08 -10.13
CA ILE A 71 -11.00 6.60 -10.06
C ILE A 71 -10.18 6.16 -8.85
N VAL A 72 -10.76 5.26 -8.07
CA VAL A 72 -10.16 4.72 -6.85
C VAL A 72 -10.01 3.21 -6.94
N ILE A 73 -9.14 2.70 -6.07
CA ILE A 73 -9.07 1.28 -5.71
C ILE A 73 -9.64 1.18 -4.30
N ASP A 74 -10.69 0.38 -4.13
CA ASP A 74 -11.24 0.02 -2.82
C ASP A 74 -10.85 -1.42 -2.49
N ALA A 75 -10.02 -1.57 -1.46
CA ALA A 75 -9.53 -2.86 -0.99
C ALA A 75 -10.33 -3.44 0.21
N ALA A 76 -11.51 -2.92 0.53
CA ALA A 76 -12.31 -3.38 1.67
C ALA A 76 -12.74 -4.85 1.57
N ARG A 77 -13.18 -5.27 0.38
CA ARG A 77 -13.71 -6.62 0.12
C ARG A 77 -12.79 -7.49 -0.74
N GLU A 78 -12.07 -6.85 -1.66
CA GLU A 78 -11.22 -7.51 -2.64
C GLU A 78 -9.87 -6.82 -2.59
N GLY A 79 -8.80 -7.53 -2.20
CA GLY A 79 -7.48 -6.90 -2.07
C GLY A 79 -6.39 -7.89 -1.70
N GLY A 80 -5.14 -7.42 -1.74
CA GLY A 80 -3.95 -8.20 -1.40
C GLY A 80 -3.33 -7.82 -0.05
N GLN A 81 -2.10 -8.26 0.21
CA GLN A 81 -1.37 -7.92 1.44
C GLN A 81 -1.23 -6.40 1.66
N ALA A 82 -1.16 -5.62 0.58
CA ALA A 82 -1.02 -4.16 0.61
C ALA A 82 -2.14 -3.44 1.37
N ARG A 83 -3.33 -4.05 1.51
CA ARG A 83 -4.45 -3.47 2.26
C ARG A 83 -4.17 -3.31 3.77
N PHE A 84 -3.18 -4.03 4.29
CA PHE A 84 -2.77 -3.97 5.70
C PHE A 84 -1.69 -2.92 5.97
N ILE A 85 -1.44 -2.00 5.02
CA ILE A 85 -0.63 -0.82 5.28
C ILE A 85 -1.40 0.10 6.22
N ASN A 86 -0.79 0.42 7.36
CA ASN A 86 -1.41 1.29 8.34
C ASN A 86 -1.05 2.75 8.09
N ASP A 87 -1.97 3.64 8.45
CA ASP A 87 -1.70 5.06 8.46
C ASP A 87 -0.63 5.41 9.52
N PHE A 88 0.32 6.26 9.13
CA PHE A 88 1.41 6.71 9.99
C PHE A 88 1.04 7.99 10.76
N HIS A 89 -0.03 8.70 10.40
CA HIS A 89 -0.42 9.94 11.07
C HIS A 89 -0.71 9.69 12.57
N GLY A 90 -0.30 10.63 13.42
CA GLY A 90 -0.45 10.50 14.88
C GLY A 90 0.50 9.51 15.56
N THR A 91 1.33 8.77 14.82
CA THR A 91 2.32 7.83 15.42
C THR A 91 3.59 8.51 15.94
N GLY A 92 3.88 9.74 15.51
CA GLY A 92 5.18 10.39 15.69
C GLY A 92 6.32 9.78 14.86
N LYS A 93 6.04 8.82 13.97
CA LYS A 93 7.00 8.21 13.07
C LYS A 93 6.83 8.75 11.65
N MET A 94 7.93 8.76 10.89
CA MET A 94 7.88 9.04 9.45
C MET A 94 7.41 7.81 8.68
N PRO A 95 6.71 7.99 7.55
CA PRO A 95 6.38 6.87 6.68
C PRO A 95 7.65 6.25 6.11
N ASN A 96 7.68 4.92 6.01
CA ASN A 96 8.78 4.15 5.42
C ASN A 96 8.49 3.70 3.98
N VAL A 97 7.22 3.79 3.55
CA VAL A 97 6.76 3.54 2.18
C VAL A 97 5.87 4.68 1.68
N ARG A 98 5.64 4.74 0.37
CA ARG A 98 4.68 5.65 -0.28
C ARG A 98 3.93 4.94 -1.38
N PHE A 99 2.76 5.47 -1.72
CA PHE A 99 2.11 5.14 -2.98
C PHE A 99 2.78 5.86 -4.15
N GLU A 100 2.91 5.16 -5.27
CA GLU A 100 3.45 5.69 -6.52
C GLU A 100 2.56 5.23 -7.69
N ARG A 101 1.93 6.21 -8.35
CA ARG A 101 1.10 5.97 -9.53
C ARG A 101 1.97 5.71 -10.74
N ARG A 102 1.63 4.69 -11.51
CA ARG A 102 2.34 4.31 -12.74
C ARG A 102 1.34 4.01 -13.83
N VAL A 103 1.74 4.28 -15.07
CA VAL A 103 0.99 3.90 -16.27
C VAL A 103 1.89 2.97 -17.04
N GLU A 104 1.45 1.72 -17.20
CA GLU A 104 2.18 0.73 -17.97
C GLU A 104 2.15 1.06 -19.46
N ALA A 105 3.02 0.42 -20.26
CA ALA A 105 3.02 0.58 -21.72
C ALA A 105 1.70 0.16 -22.37
N SER A 106 0.89 -0.66 -21.69
CA SER A 106 -0.48 -1.03 -22.11
C SER A 106 -1.51 0.08 -21.90
N GLY A 107 -1.18 1.15 -21.17
CA GLY A 107 -2.11 2.17 -20.70
C GLY A 107 -2.78 1.83 -19.36
N GLU A 108 -2.46 0.69 -18.75
CA GLU A 108 -3.01 0.30 -17.45
C GLU A 108 -2.44 1.19 -16.33
N HIS A 109 -3.33 1.83 -15.57
CA HIS A 109 -2.96 2.56 -14.36
C HIS A 109 -2.73 1.60 -13.19
N ARG A 110 -1.67 1.84 -12.42
CA ARG A 110 -1.32 1.05 -11.24
C ARG A 110 -0.96 1.94 -10.07
N LEU A 111 -1.23 1.44 -8.87
CA LEU A 111 -0.83 2.06 -7.62
C LEU A 111 0.18 1.16 -6.91
N GLY A 112 1.47 1.49 -7.04
CA GLY A 112 2.54 0.73 -6.40
C GLY A 112 2.85 1.21 -5.00
N VAL A 113 3.28 0.31 -4.13
CA VAL A 113 3.86 0.64 -2.83
C VAL A 113 5.38 0.60 -2.96
N HIS A 114 6.04 1.72 -2.66
CA HIS A 114 7.49 1.86 -2.78
C HIS A 114 8.14 2.26 -1.47
N VAL A 115 9.32 1.72 -1.20
CA VAL A 115 10.15 2.18 -0.09
C VAL A 115 10.50 3.66 -0.29
N MET A 116 10.42 4.43 0.78
CA MET A 116 10.85 5.83 0.77
C MET A 116 12.33 5.92 0.35
N LYS A 117 12.62 6.84 -0.58
CA LYS A 117 14.00 7.17 -0.95
C LYS A 117 14.62 7.90 0.24
N ARG A 118 15.17 7.21 1.24
CA ARG A 118 15.88 7.90 2.32
C ARG A 118 17.04 8.68 1.69
N LYS A 119 17.01 10.00 1.83
CA LYS A 119 18.21 10.83 1.92
C LYS A 119 18.57 10.94 3.41
N ILE A 120 19.79 10.56 3.76
CA ILE A 120 20.41 10.94 5.04
C ILE A 120 20.52 12.46 5.03
N ARG A 121 19.90 13.14 6.01
CA ARG A 121 20.33 14.49 6.38
C ARG A 121 21.49 14.32 7.36
N LYS A 122 22.62 14.98 7.06
CA LYS A 122 23.71 15.18 8.01
C LYS A 122 23.20 15.90 9.24
#